data_AF-A0A096B944-F1
#
_entry.id   AF-A0A096B944-F1
#
_cell.length_a   1.000
_cell.length_b   1.000
_cell.length_c   1.000
_cell.angle_alpha   90.00
_cell.angle_beta   90.00
_cell.angle_gamma   90.00
#
_symmetry.space_group_name_H-M   'P 1'
#
loop_
_entity.id
_entity.type
_entity.pdbx_description
1 polymer ?
#
loop_
_entity_poly.entity_id
_entity_poly.type
_entity_poly.pdbx_seq_one_letter_code
_entity_poly.pdbx_strand_id
1 'polypeptide(L)'
;MKQEQQVHIQKSKDALSYYRQMQRLYAASCGGYLGIRECDDTYNDWNRKIIDAYRERYGAAYLGRINYSGNQRQRIADGTESVFEAYTGQPLYNFCCDFCVSAPDRTLEELIRHWNNAAVPLSEKKVDAIMDRIQVLCGQTFIWY
;
A
#
# COMPACT_ATOMS: atom_id res chain seq x y z
N MET A 1 -25.12 -21.37 11.06
CA MET A 1 -25.77 -21.14 9.75
C MET A 1 -26.27 -19.70 9.53
N LYS A 2 -27.38 -19.22 10.15
CA LYS A 2 -27.88 -17.84 9.86
C LYS A 2 -26.94 -16.70 10.32
N GLN A 3 -26.28 -16.86 11.48
CA GLN A 3 -25.31 -15.87 11.99
C GLN A 3 -24.04 -15.80 11.12
N GLU A 4 -23.52 -16.94 10.67
CA GLU A 4 -22.33 -16.97 9.80
C GLU A 4 -22.63 -16.36 8.42
N GLN A 5 -23.82 -16.60 7.87
CA GLN A 5 -24.28 -15.94 6.65
C GLN A 5 -24.46 -14.43 6.83
N GLN A 6 -25.01 -13.97 7.96
CA GLN A 6 -25.12 -12.53 8.26
C GLN A 6 -23.75 -11.87 8.45
N VAL A 7 -22.80 -12.54 9.12
CA VAL A 7 -21.41 -12.09 9.24
C VAL A 7 -20.71 -12.06 7.87
N HIS A 8 -20.99 -13.04 6.99
CA HIS A 8 -20.48 -13.05 5.62
C HIS A 8 -21.07 -11.93 4.74
N ILE A 9 -22.38 -11.67 4.86
CA ILE A 9 -23.08 -10.61 4.12
C ILE A 9 -22.68 -9.21 4.65
N GLN A 10 -22.39 -9.09 5.95
CA GLN A 10 -21.88 -7.84 6.53
C GLN A 10 -20.40 -7.61 6.15
N LYS A 11 -19.58 -8.67 6.10
CA LYS A 11 -18.22 -8.63 5.52
C LYS A 11 -18.24 -8.21 4.05
N SER A 12 -19.25 -8.62 3.29
CA SER A 12 -19.31 -8.35 1.85
C SER A 12 -19.63 -6.89 1.48
N LYS A 13 -20.14 -6.06 2.41
CA LYS A 13 -20.50 -4.67 2.10
C LYS A 13 -19.37 -3.65 2.30
N ASP A 14 -18.32 -3.98 3.05
CA ASP A 14 -17.07 -3.21 3.04
C ASP A 14 -15.88 -4.01 3.64
N ALA A 15 -15.46 -5.09 2.95
CA ALA A 15 -14.32 -5.91 3.37
C ALA A 15 -13.06 -5.08 3.60
N LEU A 16 -12.84 -4.05 2.76
CA LEU A 16 -11.72 -3.13 2.88
C LEU A 16 -11.76 -2.36 4.21
N SER A 17 -12.90 -1.76 4.57
CA SER A 17 -13.03 -1.07 5.85
C SER A 17 -12.91 -2.03 7.04
N TYR A 18 -13.42 -3.25 6.92
CA TYR A 18 -13.26 -4.28 7.95
C TYR A 18 -11.79 -4.61 8.19
N TYR A 19 -11.01 -4.93 7.15
CA TYR A 19 -9.60 -5.28 7.31
C TYR A 19 -8.76 -4.08 7.79
N ARG A 20 -9.05 -2.87 7.33
CA ARG A 20 -8.46 -1.63 7.86
C ARG A 20 -8.73 -1.47 9.35
N GLN A 21 -9.95 -1.78 9.81
CA GLN A 21 -10.29 -1.72 11.23
C GLN A 21 -9.53 -2.79 12.03
N MET A 22 -9.46 -4.02 11.53
CA MET A 22 -8.75 -5.12 12.20
C MET A 22 -7.25 -4.82 12.33
N GLN A 23 -6.62 -4.27 11.29
CA GLN A 23 -5.23 -3.84 11.33
C GLN A 23 -4.98 -2.79 12.43
N ARG A 24 -5.83 -1.76 12.51
CA ARG A 24 -5.72 -0.71 13.54
C ARG A 24 -5.92 -1.25 14.96
N LEU A 25 -6.88 -2.16 15.13
CA LEU A 25 -7.14 -2.80 16.43
C LEU A 25 -5.96 -3.68 16.85
N TYR A 26 -5.34 -4.39 15.92
CA TYR A 26 -4.13 -5.16 16.19
C TYR A 26 -2.99 -4.25 16.63
N ALA A 27 -2.70 -3.18 15.88
CA ALA A 27 -1.68 -2.20 16.25
C ALA A 27 -1.93 -1.61 17.66
N ALA A 28 -3.19 -1.25 17.97
CA ALA A 28 -3.55 -0.76 19.30
C ALA A 28 -3.30 -1.81 20.39
N SER A 29 -3.59 -3.09 20.12
CA SER A 29 -3.33 -4.20 21.05
C SER A 29 -1.83 -4.44 21.32
N CYS A 30 -0.96 -4.02 20.40
CA CYS A 30 0.50 -4.06 20.55
C CYS A 30 1.06 -2.85 21.32
N GLY A 31 0.21 -1.92 21.78
CA GLY A 31 0.63 -0.65 22.38
C GLY A 31 0.88 0.47 21.36
N GLY A 32 0.34 0.34 20.15
CA GLY A 32 0.54 1.24 19.03
C GLY A 32 1.49 0.66 17.99
N TYR A 33 1.64 1.38 16.87
CA TYR A 33 2.46 0.94 15.73
C TYR A 33 3.93 0.66 16.11
N LEU A 34 4.51 1.45 17.03
CA LEU A 34 5.88 1.24 17.51
C LEU A 34 6.05 0.00 18.42
N GLY A 35 4.95 -0.61 18.87
CA GLY A 35 4.97 -1.85 19.66
C GLY A 35 4.80 -3.12 18.83
N ILE A 36 4.61 -2.99 17.51
CA ILE A 36 4.56 -4.14 16.60
C ILE A 36 5.99 -4.65 16.38
N ARG A 37 6.17 -5.97 16.46
CA ARG A 37 7.49 -6.59 16.32
C ARG A 37 7.94 -6.59 14.86
N GLU A 38 9.24 -6.58 14.63
CA GLU A 38 9.76 -6.90 13.30
C GLU A 38 9.31 -8.31 12.88
N CYS A 39 9.02 -8.47 11.59
CA CYS A 39 8.43 -9.64 10.94
C CYS A 39 7.11 -10.11 11.56
N ASP A 40 6.18 -9.18 11.86
CA ASP A 40 4.87 -9.52 12.42
C ASP A 40 3.91 -10.02 11.32
N ASP A 41 3.79 -11.34 11.22
CA ASP A 41 2.91 -11.99 10.25
C ASP A 41 1.44 -11.55 10.39
N THR A 42 0.96 -11.25 11.60
CA THR A 42 -0.44 -10.89 11.80
C THR A 42 -0.74 -9.51 11.21
N TYR A 43 0.10 -8.51 11.49
CA TYR A 43 -0.04 -7.18 10.90
C TYR A 43 0.15 -7.22 9.38
N ASN A 44 1.19 -7.93 8.91
CA ASN A 44 1.48 -8.05 7.49
C ASN A 44 0.39 -8.82 6.73
N ASP A 45 -0.26 -9.81 7.34
CA ASP A 45 -1.43 -10.48 6.76
C ASP A 45 -2.63 -9.55 6.64
N TRP A 46 -2.79 -8.57 7.55
CA TRP A 46 -3.78 -7.52 7.34
C TRP A 46 -3.44 -6.63 6.16
N ASN A 47 -2.17 -6.28 5.92
CA ASN A 47 -1.77 -5.56 4.71
C ASN A 47 -2.21 -6.31 3.44
N ARG A 48 -1.93 -7.62 3.37
CA ARG A 48 -2.32 -8.48 2.23
C ARG A 48 -3.82 -8.47 2.01
N LYS A 49 -4.61 -8.70 3.07
CA LYS A 49 -6.08 -8.69 3.01
C LYS A 49 -6.65 -7.33 2.60
N ILE A 50 -6.01 -6.23 3.02
CA ILE A 50 -6.39 -4.88 2.60
C ILE A 50 -6.13 -4.68 1.10
N ILE A 51 -4.99 -5.14 0.57
CA ILE A 51 -4.68 -5.05 -0.87
C ILE A 51 -5.69 -5.85 -1.71
N ASP A 52 -6.01 -7.08 -1.29
CA ASP A 52 -7.03 -7.91 -1.93
C ASP A 52 -8.40 -7.22 -1.94
N ALA A 53 -8.86 -6.78 -0.77
CA ALA A 53 -10.16 -6.11 -0.65
C ALA A 53 -10.20 -4.75 -1.37
N TYR A 54 -9.06 -4.06 -1.50
CA TYR A 54 -8.94 -2.83 -2.28
C TYR A 54 -9.19 -3.14 -3.76
N ARG A 55 -8.53 -4.17 -4.30
CA ARG A 55 -8.74 -4.61 -5.69
C ARG A 55 -10.19 -5.00 -5.94
N GLU A 56 -10.80 -5.78 -5.04
CA GLU A 56 -12.22 -6.17 -5.16
C GLU A 56 -13.16 -4.95 -5.17
N ARG A 57 -12.90 -3.97 -4.32
CA ARG A 57 -13.74 -2.76 -4.21
C ARG A 57 -13.63 -1.84 -5.41
N TYR A 58 -12.41 -1.62 -5.92
CA TYR A 58 -12.15 -0.65 -6.98
C TYR A 58 -12.01 -1.29 -8.38
N GLY A 59 -12.10 -2.61 -8.48
CA GLY A 59 -11.97 -3.38 -9.72
C GLY A 59 -10.51 -3.59 -10.18
N ALA A 60 -9.58 -2.80 -9.67
CA ALA A 60 -8.15 -2.91 -9.93
C ALA A 60 -7.34 -2.41 -8.73
N ALA A 61 -6.10 -2.89 -8.63
CA ALA A 61 -5.11 -2.34 -7.73
C ALA A 61 -3.76 -2.33 -8.46
N TYR A 62 -3.05 -1.21 -8.35
CA TYR A 62 -1.70 -1.02 -8.85
C TYR A 62 -0.82 -0.75 -7.65
N LEU A 63 0.15 -1.64 -7.43
CA LEU A 63 1.11 -1.56 -6.35
C LEU A 63 2.25 -0.65 -6.76
N GLY A 64 2.79 0.10 -5.82
CA GLY A 64 3.98 0.89 -6.06
C GLY A 64 4.85 1.01 -4.82
N ARG A 65 6.11 1.33 -5.06
CA ARG A 65 7.09 1.72 -4.03
C ARG A 65 7.45 3.18 -4.21
N ILE A 66 7.80 3.82 -3.10
CA ILE A 66 8.30 5.19 -3.06
C ILE A 66 9.83 5.18 -3.14
N ASN A 67 10.47 4.26 -2.42
CA ASN A 67 11.93 4.18 -2.34
C ASN A 67 12.46 2.99 -3.15
N TYR A 68 13.30 3.30 -4.14
CA TYR A 68 14.01 2.30 -4.94
C TYR A 68 15.52 2.37 -4.67
N SER A 69 16.21 1.26 -4.90
CA SER A 69 17.66 1.15 -4.73
C SER A 69 18.33 0.46 -5.91
N GLY A 70 19.67 0.57 -5.98
CA GLY A 70 20.49 -0.05 -7.02
C GLY A 70 20.05 0.29 -8.44
N ASN A 71 20.18 -0.68 -9.34
CA ASN A 71 19.85 -0.50 -10.76
C ASN A 71 18.36 -0.22 -11.00
N GLN A 72 17.47 -0.69 -10.12
CA GLN A 72 16.04 -0.41 -10.25
C GLN A 72 15.75 1.08 -10.03
N ARG A 73 16.42 1.72 -9.07
CA ARG A 73 16.30 3.16 -8.84
C ARG A 73 16.57 3.96 -10.11
N GLN A 74 17.64 3.62 -10.84
CA GLN A 74 17.99 4.30 -12.09
C GLN A 74 16.92 4.08 -13.16
N ARG A 75 16.45 2.84 -13.34
CA ARG A 75 15.40 2.55 -14.32
C ARG A 75 14.08 3.26 -14.04
N ILE A 76 13.72 3.40 -12.77
CA ILE A 76 12.59 4.22 -12.32
C ILE A 76 12.88 5.72 -12.52
N ALA A 77 14.07 6.21 -12.20
CA ALA A 77 14.40 7.62 -12.45
C ALA A 77 14.30 7.98 -13.95
N ASP A 78 14.74 7.07 -14.83
CA ASP A 78 14.87 7.28 -16.28
C ASP A 78 13.59 7.03 -17.08
N GLY A 79 12.50 6.58 -16.46
CA GLY A 79 11.27 6.26 -17.22
C GLY A 79 11.21 4.86 -17.81
N THR A 80 12.30 4.09 -17.76
CA THR A 80 12.40 2.78 -18.43
C THR A 80 11.67 1.65 -17.70
N GLU A 81 11.39 1.83 -16.41
CA GLU A 81 10.56 0.95 -15.59
C GLU A 81 9.37 1.75 -15.04
N SER A 82 8.19 1.12 -14.97
CA SER A 82 6.98 1.70 -14.39
C SER A 82 7.08 1.72 -12.87
N VAL A 83 6.57 2.77 -12.24
CA VAL A 83 6.38 2.84 -10.76
C VAL A 83 5.24 1.90 -10.31
N PHE A 84 4.34 1.57 -11.22
CA PHE A 84 3.13 0.79 -10.94
C PHE A 84 3.25 -0.63 -11.48
N GLU A 85 2.97 -1.60 -10.62
CA GLU A 85 2.77 -3.01 -10.97
C GLU A 85 1.29 -3.38 -10.79
N ALA A 86 0.67 -3.99 -11.79
CA ALA A 86 -0.71 -4.44 -11.68
C ALA A 86 -0.82 -5.62 -10.70
N TYR A 87 -1.71 -5.49 -9.71
CA TYR A 87 -2.07 -6.59 -8.84
C TYR A 87 -3.18 -7.43 -9.45
N THR A 88 -2.85 -8.66 -9.79
CA THR A 88 -3.76 -9.63 -10.43
C THR A 88 -4.11 -10.80 -9.51
N GLY A 89 -3.63 -10.79 -8.27
CA GLY A 89 -3.74 -11.88 -7.30
C GLY A 89 -2.46 -12.69 -7.12
N GLN A 90 -1.31 -12.17 -7.59
CA GLN A 90 -0.01 -12.79 -7.34
C GLN A 90 0.34 -12.79 -5.83
N PRO A 91 1.21 -13.71 -5.35
CA PRO A 91 1.62 -13.70 -3.94
C PRO A 91 2.25 -12.36 -3.50
N LEU A 92 1.89 -11.91 -2.30
CA LEU A 92 2.39 -10.68 -1.69
C LEU A 92 3.38 -10.99 -0.54
N TYR A 93 4.64 -10.64 -0.75
CA TYR A 93 5.70 -10.80 0.25
C TYR A 93 5.82 -9.54 1.12
N ASN A 94 6.45 -9.65 2.30
CA ASN A 94 6.75 -8.47 3.12
C ASN A 94 7.57 -7.46 2.28
N PHE A 95 7.30 -6.17 2.47
CA PHE A 95 7.99 -5.07 1.79
C PHE A 95 7.82 -5.02 0.25
N CYS A 96 6.83 -5.73 -0.32
CA CYS A 96 6.62 -5.75 -1.77
C CYS A 96 6.11 -4.42 -2.34
N CYS A 97 5.44 -3.59 -1.53
CA CYS A 97 4.90 -2.30 -1.95
C CYS A 97 4.75 -1.34 -0.76
N ASP A 98 4.81 -0.04 -1.02
CA ASP A 98 4.56 1.01 -0.02
C ASP A 98 3.11 1.51 -0.11
N PHE A 99 2.46 1.35 -1.26
CA PHE A 99 1.08 1.76 -1.48
C PHE A 99 0.37 0.96 -2.57
N CYS A 100 -0.96 1.11 -2.63
CA CYS A 100 -1.76 0.73 -3.79
C CYS A 100 -2.77 1.82 -4.20
N VAL A 101 -3.03 1.94 -5.50
CA VAL A 101 -4.03 2.84 -6.11
C VAL A 101 -4.88 2.09 -7.14
N SER A 102 -6.06 2.60 -7.47
CA SER A 102 -7.00 1.93 -8.39
C SER A 102 -6.64 2.07 -9.88
N ALA A 103 -5.85 3.09 -10.23
CA ALA A 103 -5.34 3.31 -11.58
C ALA A 103 -3.94 3.96 -11.51
N PRO A 104 -3.06 3.73 -12.51
CA PRO A 104 -1.81 4.46 -12.64
C PRO A 104 -2.09 5.96 -12.72
N ASP A 105 -1.31 6.75 -11.99
CA ASP A 105 -1.43 8.19 -11.97
C ASP A 105 -0.12 8.85 -12.35
N ARG A 106 -0.15 9.64 -13.42
CA ARG A 106 1.04 10.28 -13.98
C ARG A 106 1.70 11.25 -12.99
N THR A 107 0.90 11.99 -12.21
CA THR A 107 1.45 12.95 -11.24
C THR A 107 2.18 12.22 -10.11
N LEU A 108 1.58 11.15 -9.56
CA LEU A 108 2.22 10.32 -8.55
C LEU A 108 3.51 9.68 -9.10
N GLU A 109 3.47 9.18 -10.33
CA GLU A 109 4.64 8.64 -11.00
C GLU A 109 5.76 9.68 -11.12
N GLU A 110 5.48 10.88 -11.64
CA GLU A 110 6.46 11.96 -11.78
C GLU A 110 7.06 12.38 -10.42
N LEU A 111 6.25 12.45 -9.37
CA LEU A 111 6.71 12.73 -8.01
C LEU A 111 7.68 11.65 -7.50
N ILE A 112 7.35 10.38 -7.70
CA ILE A 112 8.20 9.25 -7.29
C ILE A 112 9.48 9.19 -8.12
N ARG A 113 9.42 9.44 -9.43
CA ARG A 113 10.62 9.51 -10.28
C ARG A 113 11.54 10.64 -9.85
N HIS A 114 10.99 11.83 -9.60
CA HIS A 114 11.74 12.98 -9.10
C HIS A 114 12.40 12.68 -7.74
N TRP A 115 11.67 12.01 -6.83
CA TRP A 115 12.21 11.56 -5.55
C TRP A 115 13.43 10.65 -5.73
N ASN A 116 13.33 9.67 -6.63
CA ASN A 116 14.39 8.70 -6.87
C ASN A 116 15.55 9.23 -7.73
N ASN A 117 15.37 10.31 -8.49
CA ASN A 117 16.44 10.91 -9.29
C ASN A 117 17.35 11.90 -8.51
N ALA A 118 17.02 12.20 -7.26
CA ALA A 118 17.76 13.21 -6.52
C ALA A 118 19.18 12.73 -6.13
N ALA A 119 20.19 13.50 -6.53
CA ALA A 119 21.60 13.26 -6.17
C ALA A 119 21.89 13.54 -4.69
N VAL A 120 21.05 14.37 -4.04
CA VAL A 120 21.10 14.69 -2.62
C VAL A 120 19.75 14.37 -1.97
N PRO A 121 19.70 14.07 -0.66
CA PRO A 121 18.44 13.86 0.04
C PRO A 121 17.48 15.04 -0.16
N LEU A 122 16.28 14.76 -0.63
CA LEU A 122 15.22 15.76 -0.74
C LEU A 122 14.55 15.97 0.63
N SER A 123 13.93 17.14 0.79
CA SER A 123 13.21 17.46 2.04
C SER A 123 11.95 16.61 2.22
N GLU A 124 11.54 16.46 3.49
CA GLU A 124 10.32 15.75 3.90
C GLU A 124 9.07 16.24 3.13
N LYS A 125 8.99 17.54 2.82
CA LYS A 125 7.91 18.13 2.01
C LYS A 125 7.69 17.46 0.65
N LYS A 126 8.72 16.84 0.07
CA LYS A 126 8.60 16.11 -1.20
C LYS A 126 7.96 14.73 -0.99
N VAL A 127 8.18 14.10 0.15
CA VAL A 127 7.48 12.87 0.55
C VAL A 127 6.02 13.19 0.86
N ASP A 128 5.73 14.31 1.54
CA ASP A 128 4.35 14.74 1.81
C ASP A 128 3.54 14.86 0.52
N ALA A 129 4.10 15.46 -0.53
CA ALA A 129 3.43 15.56 -1.82
C ALA A 129 3.08 14.19 -2.45
N ILE A 130 3.92 13.17 -2.24
CA ILE A 130 3.65 11.79 -2.69
C ILE A 130 2.49 11.22 -1.88
N MET A 131 2.54 11.34 -0.54
CA MET A 131 1.52 10.83 0.37
C MET A 131 0.16 11.49 0.13
N ASP A 132 0.14 12.81 -0.03
CA ASP A 132 -1.04 13.61 -0.36
C ASP A 132 -1.64 13.15 -1.69
N ARG A 133 -0.80 12.89 -2.71
CA ARG A 133 -1.29 12.42 -4.00
C ARG A 133 -1.89 11.02 -3.90
N ILE A 134 -1.28 10.11 -3.15
CA ILE A 134 -1.85 8.78 -2.87
C ILE A 134 -3.22 8.92 -2.20
N GLN A 135 -3.35 9.82 -1.22
CA GLN A 135 -4.63 10.07 -0.54
C GLN A 135 -5.70 10.62 -1.49
N VAL A 136 -5.37 11.58 -2.36
CA VAL A 136 -6.29 12.13 -3.38
C VAL A 136 -6.81 11.04 -4.31
N LEU A 137 -6.00 10.02 -4.61
CA LEU A 137 -6.38 8.87 -5.45
C LEU A 137 -7.19 7.81 -4.69
N CYS A 138 -7.61 8.10 -3.45
CA CYS A 138 -8.17 7.12 -2.53
C CYS A 138 -7.26 5.90 -2.36
N GLY A 139 -5.94 6.08 -2.44
CA GLY A 139 -4.95 5.03 -2.30
C GLY A 139 -4.80 4.57 -0.84
N GLN A 140 -4.13 3.45 -0.67
CA GLN A 140 -3.77 2.91 0.63
C GLN A 140 -2.25 2.87 0.75
N THR A 141 -1.70 3.35 1.87
CA THR A 141 -0.30 3.18 2.23
C THR A 141 -0.11 2.04 3.22
N PHE A 142 1.06 1.43 3.21
CA PHE A 142 1.39 0.26 4.01
C PHE A 142 2.73 0.47 4.71
N ILE A 143 2.78 0.07 5.98
CA ILE A 143 4.01 -0.17 6.71
C ILE A 143 4.10 -1.68 6.88
N TRP A 144 5.26 -2.26 6.61
CA TRP A 144 5.51 -3.67 6.86
C TRP A 144 6.40 -3.78 8.08
N TYR A 145 6.04 -4.68 8.99
CA TYR A 145 6.78 -4.92 10.22
C TYR A 145 7.55 -6.21 10.10
#